data_AF-A0AAU8WZW0-F1
#
_entry.id   AF-A0AAU8WZW0-F1
#
_cell.length_a   1.000
_cell.length_b   1.000
_cell.length_c   1.000
_cell.angle_alpha   90.00
_cell.angle_beta   90.00
_cell.angle_gamma   90.00
#
_symmetry.space_group_name_H-M   'P 1'
#
loop_
_entity.id
_entity.type
_entity.pdbx_description
1 polymer ?
#
loop_
_entity_poly.entity_id
_entity_poly.type
_entity_poly.pdbx_seq_one_letter_code
_entity_poly.pdbx_strand_id
1 'polypeptide(L)'
;MEELNLIAVAQDVNNWQPMQEFPKHFPQFSASTIKTLMWKREEKPGLNRCARMVGSKLYINTKLFGMWMAGVLPEQQKNETTDV
;
A
#
# COMPACT_ATOMS: atom_id res chain seq x y z
N MET A 1 -21.38 -0.77 8.48
CA MET A 1 -19.94 -0.89 8.18
C MET A 1 -19.84 -0.66 6.68
N GLU A 2 -19.27 0.46 6.23
CA GLU A 2 -19.20 0.80 4.81
C GLU A 2 -18.32 -0.25 4.11
N GLU A 3 -18.87 -0.93 3.11
CA GLU A 3 -18.11 -1.87 2.29
C GLU A 3 -17.01 -1.08 1.57
N LEU A 4 -15.75 -1.29 1.98
CA LEU A 4 -14.61 -0.57 1.44
C LEU A 4 -14.43 -0.93 -0.04
N ASN A 5 -14.86 -0.03 -0.93
CA ASN A 5 -14.63 -0.17 -2.34
C ASN A 5 -13.16 0.13 -2.67
N LEU A 6 -12.32 -0.90 -2.59
CA LEU A 6 -10.88 -0.83 -2.89
C LEU A 6 -10.60 -0.34 -4.32
N ILE A 7 -11.52 -0.59 -5.26
CA ILE A 7 -11.40 -0.12 -6.64
C ILE A 7 -11.54 1.40 -6.68
N ALA A 8 -12.55 1.96 -6.02
CA ALA A 8 -12.74 3.41 -5.94
C ALA A 8 -11.51 4.11 -5.31
N VAL A 9 -10.97 3.54 -4.23
CA VAL A 9 -9.76 4.08 -3.56
C VAL A 9 -8.54 4.02 -4.49
N ALA A 10 -8.39 2.94 -5.26
CA ALA A 10 -7.29 2.78 -6.20
C ALA A 10 -7.42 3.70 -7.43
N GLN A 11 -8.64 3.98 -7.89
CA GLN A 11 -8.93 4.80 -9.05
C GLN A 11 -8.74 6.30 -8.79
N ASP A 12 -8.90 6.75 -7.54
CA ASP A 12 -8.64 8.13 -7.18
C ASP A 12 -7.13 8.43 -7.21
N VAL A 13 -6.70 9.13 -8.25
CA VAL A 13 -5.31 9.52 -8.51
C VAL A 13 -4.73 10.39 -7.40
N ASN A 14 -5.56 11.13 -6.65
CA ASN A 14 -5.09 11.98 -5.55
C ASN A 14 -4.52 11.17 -4.37
N ASN A 15 -4.88 9.87 -4.28
CA ASN A 15 -4.31 8.99 -3.26
C ASN A 15 -2.89 8.54 -3.59
N TRP A 16 -2.40 8.76 -4.82
CA TRP A 16 -1.10 8.30 -5.28
C TRP A 16 -0.03 9.38 -5.17
N GLN A 17 1.05 9.07 -4.45
CA GLN A 17 2.18 9.99 -4.26
C GLN A 17 3.49 9.34 -4.71
N PRO A 18 4.44 10.12 -5.29
CA PRO A 18 5.76 9.60 -5.60
C PRO A 18 6.45 9.09 -4.33
N MET A 19 7.11 7.92 -4.41
CA MET A 19 7.81 7.33 -3.27
C MET A 19 8.84 8.28 -2.64
N GLN A 20 9.49 9.13 -3.45
CA GLN A 20 10.47 10.11 -2.94
C GLN A 20 9.84 11.21 -2.08
N GLU A 21 8.56 11.54 -2.31
CA GLU A 21 7.82 12.56 -1.57
C GLU A 21 7.16 12.00 -0.31
N PHE A 22 7.00 10.67 -0.24
CA PHE A 22 6.30 9.99 0.86
C PHE A 22 6.84 10.37 2.26
N PRO A 23 8.16 10.37 2.53
CA PRO A 23 8.69 10.77 3.84
C PRO A 23 8.46 12.26 4.18
N LYS A 24 8.23 13.12 3.18
CA LYS A 24 7.94 14.55 3.42
C LYS A 24 6.52 14.75 3.94
N HIS A 25 5.59 13.91 3.51
CA HIS A 25 4.19 13.94 3.97
C HIS A 25 3.96 13.08 5.22
N PHE A 26 4.76 12.02 5.40
CA PHE A 26 4.65 11.06 6.50
C PHE A 26 6.02 10.88 7.19
N PRO A 27 6.44 11.85 8.02
CA PRO A 27 7.79 11.90 8.60
C PRO A 27 8.08 10.77 9.59
N GLN A 28 7.06 10.02 10.05
CA GLN A 28 7.25 8.79 10.82
C GLN A 28 7.94 7.67 10.02
N PHE A 29 7.98 7.77 8.70
CA PHE A 29 8.69 6.82 7.85
C PHE A 29 9.96 7.42 7.27
N SER A 30 11.08 6.75 7.49
CA SER A 30 12.34 7.14 6.85
C SER A 30 12.35 6.77 5.36
N ALA A 31 13.11 7.52 4.55
CA ALA A 31 13.27 7.23 3.13
C ALA A 31 13.88 5.84 2.86
N SER A 32 14.83 5.40 3.69
CA SER A 32 15.47 4.08 3.56
C SER A 32 14.50 2.95 3.89
N THR A 33 13.67 3.13 4.93
CA THR A 33 12.62 2.18 5.31
C THR A 33 11.62 2.01 4.17
N ILE A 34 11.06 3.10 3.63
CA ILE A 34 10.09 3.03 2.53
C ILE A 34 10.72 2.41 1.28
N LYS A 35 11.93 2.82 0.90
CA LYS A 35 12.62 2.25 -0.26
C LYS A 35 12.80 0.74 -0.12
N THR A 36 13.24 0.27 1.03
CA THR A 36 13.45 -1.15 1.30
C THR A 36 12.12 -1.92 1.29
N LEU A 37 11.09 -1.35 1.92
CA LEU A 37 9.75 -1.92 1.98
C LEU A 37 9.16 -2.12 0.58
N MET A 38 9.25 -1.09 -0.27
CA MET A 38 8.73 -1.08 -1.63
C MET A 38 9.57 -1.91 -2.61
N TRP A 39 10.87 -2.06 -2.36
CA TRP A 39 11.71 -2.99 -3.11
C TRP A 39 11.23 -4.43 -2.91
N LYS A 40 10.93 -4.80 -1.66
CA LYS A 40 10.43 -6.12 -1.27
C LYS A 40 8.90 -6.21 -1.26
N ARG A 41 8.21 -5.44 -2.12
CA ARG A 41 6.74 -5.38 -2.12
C ARG A 41 6.07 -6.66 -2.61
N GLU A 42 6.75 -7.40 -3.47
CA GLU A 42 6.24 -8.66 -4.05
C GLU A 42 6.31 -9.81 -3.04
N GLU A 43 7.20 -9.71 -2.06
CA GLU A 43 7.34 -10.68 -0.96
C GLU A 43 6.27 -10.51 0.13
N LYS A 44 5.52 -9.39 0.14
CA LYS A 44 4.55 -9.07 1.20
C LYS A 44 3.13 -9.10 0.67
N PRO A 45 2.22 -9.91 1.24
CA PRO A 45 0.83 -9.97 0.81
C PRO A 45 0.18 -8.59 0.81
N GLY A 46 -0.44 -8.21 -0.31
CA GLY A 46 -1.17 -6.94 -0.47
C GLY A 46 -0.30 -5.70 -0.68
N LEU A 47 1.00 -5.75 -0.40
CA LEU A 47 1.84 -4.56 -0.52
C LEU A 47 2.01 -4.11 -1.98
N ASN A 48 2.11 -5.05 -2.92
CA ASN A 48 2.20 -4.73 -4.35
C ASN A 48 0.94 -4.00 -4.87
N ARG A 49 -0.24 -4.19 -4.25
CA ARG A 49 -1.47 -3.45 -4.58
C ARG A 49 -1.35 -1.95 -4.24
N CYS A 50 -0.56 -1.63 -3.23
CA CYS A 50 -0.39 -0.27 -2.74
C CYS A 50 0.56 0.56 -3.62
N ALA A 51 1.27 -0.03 -4.58
CA ALA A 51 2.30 0.65 -5.35
C ALA A 51 2.16 0.40 -6.86
N ARG A 52 2.59 1.39 -7.66
CA ARG A 52 2.57 1.28 -9.13
C ARG A 52 3.73 2.04 -9.75
N MET A 53 4.38 1.42 -10.75
CA MET A 53 5.36 2.11 -11.58
C MET A 53 4.64 2.90 -12.68
N VAL A 54 4.99 4.17 -12.82
CA VAL A 54 4.53 5.06 -13.90
C VAL A 54 5.76 5.71 -14.52
N GLY A 55 6.12 5.26 -15.73
CA GLY A 55 7.43 5.56 -16.32
C GLY A 55 8.57 5.02 -15.43
N SER A 56 9.50 5.88 -15.04
CA SER A 56 10.62 5.53 -14.16
C SER A 56 10.37 5.78 -12.67
N LYS A 57 9.17 6.24 -12.29
CA LYS A 57 8.84 6.61 -10.91
C LYS A 57 7.89 5.59 -10.28
N LEU A 58 8.17 5.22 -9.04
CA LEU A 58 7.26 4.44 -8.21
C LEU A 58 6.33 5.36 -7.44
N TYR A 59 5.03 5.09 -7.51
CA TYR A 59 3.99 5.76 -6.74
C TYR A 59 3.42 4.81 -5.69
N ILE A 60 3.04 5.37 -4.55
CA ILE A 60 2.40 4.67 -3.44
C ILE A 60 1.01 5.27 -3.25
N ASN A 61 -0.03 4.43 -3.27
CA ASN A 61 -1.37 4.80 -2.87
C ASN A 61 -1.43 4.83 -1.32
N THR A 62 -1.53 6.03 -0.77
CA THR A 62 -1.44 6.28 0.67
C THR A 62 -2.57 5.61 1.46
N LYS A 63 -3.78 5.56 0.91
CA LYS A 63 -4.95 4.94 1.55
C LYS A 63 -4.83 3.42 1.57
N LEU A 64 -4.48 2.81 0.43
CA LEU A 64 -4.24 1.38 0.35
C LEU A 64 -3.05 0.97 1.22
N PHE A 65 -2.00 1.78 1.29
CA PHE A 65 -0.87 1.54 2.18
C PHE A 65 -1.29 1.59 3.65
N GLY A 66 -2.16 2.52 4.05
CA GLY A 66 -2.77 2.55 5.38
C GLY A 66 -3.58 1.30 5.70
N MET A 67 -4.38 0.83 4.74
CA MET A 67 -5.12 -0.44 4.87
C MET A 67 -4.18 -1.64 5.00
N TRP A 68 -3.07 -1.66 4.24
CA TRP A 68 -2.05 -2.70 4.35
C TRP A 68 -1.40 -2.72 5.73
N MET A 69 -1.07 -1.54 6.28
CA MET A 69 -0.53 -1.44 7.65
C MET A 69 -1.54 -1.92 8.70
N ALA A 70 -2.85 -1.73 8.46
CA ALA A 70 -3.91 -2.24 9.32
C ALA A 70 -4.19 -3.73 9.14
N GLY A 71 -3.59 -4.39 8.14
CA GLY A 71 -3.80 -5.82 7.89
C GLY A 71 -5.10 -6.17 7.17
N VAL A 72 -5.86 -5.17 6.68
CA VAL A 72 -7.24 -5.37 6.21
C VAL A 72 -7.38 -5.59 4.70
N LEU A 73 -6.27 -5.68 3.97
CA LEU A 73 -6.35 -5.98 2.54
C LEU A 73 -6.73 -7.46 2.31
N PRO A 74 -7.48 -7.78 1.23
CA PRO A 74 -7.91 -9.15 0.95
C PRO A 74 -6.76 -10.16 0.87
N GLU A 75 -5.58 -9.74 0.41
CA GLU A 75 -4.39 -10.58 0.34
C GLU A 75 -3.83 -10.95 1.72
N GLN A 76 -4.13 -10.19 2.77
CA GLN A 76 -3.66 -10.42 4.14
C GLN A 76 -4.65 -11.28 4.95
N GLN A 77 -5.93 -11.28 4.56
CA GLN A 77 -7.03 -11.92 5.29
C GLN A 77 -7.23 -13.41 4.92
N LYS A 78 -6.57 -13.91 3.87
CA LYS A 78 -6.77 -15.29 3.35
C LYS A 78 -6.34 -16.43 4.28
N ASN A 79 -5.85 -16.15 5.48
CA ASN A 79 -5.37 -17.16 6.42
C ASN A 79 -6.24 -17.32 7.69
N GLU A 80 -7.39 -16.64 7.81
CA GLU A 80 -8.24 -16.73 9.01
C GLU A 80 -9.41 -17.73 8.90
N THR A 81 -9.43 -18.60 7.88
CA THR A 81 -10.51 -19.60 7.72
C THR A 81 -10.00 -21.01 7.44
N THR A 82 -9.09 -21.50 8.28
CA THR A 82 -8.90 -22.94 8.47
C THR A 82 -8.60 -23.20 9.95
N ASP A 83 -9.65 -23.46 10.73
CA ASP A 83 -9.64 -24.35 11.91
C ASP A 83 -11.00 -24.25 12.63
N VAL A 84 -12.01 -24.97 12.11
CA VAL A 84 -12.98 -25.75 12.90
C VAL A 84 -13.58 -26.86 12.04
#